data_AF-E2BVY2-F1
#
_entry.id   AF-E2BVY2-F1
#
_cell.length_a   1.000
_cell.length_b   1.000
_cell.length_c   1.000
_cell.angle_alpha   90.00
_cell.angle_beta   90.00
_cell.angle_gamma   90.00
#
_symmetry.space_group_name_H-M   'P 1'
#
loop_
_entity.id
_entity.type
_entity.pdbx_description
1 polymer ?
#
loop_
_entity_poly.entity_id
_entity_poly.type
_entity_poly.pdbx_seq_one_letter_code
_entity_poly.pdbx_strand_id
1 'polypeptide(L)'
;IHRILVKEKWHPFKIKITQELSEGDFDRRNEFCDEMMCQYDDNNNFFDHIIFSDEASFELNGVVNQHNCRYWSDENPYWMRSIRMQ
;
A
#
# COMPACT_ATOMS: atom_id res chain seq x y z
N ILE A 1 4.16 17.53 -23.11
CA ILE A 1 4.64 16.41 -22.26
C ILE A 1 4.12 15.07 -22.76
N HIS A 2 2.80 14.79 -22.75
CA HIS A 2 2.25 13.50 -23.19
C HIS A 2 2.72 13.03 -24.59
N ARG A 3 2.76 13.93 -25.58
CA ARG A 3 3.26 13.62 -26.93
C ARG A 3 4.72 13.16 -26.96
N ILE A 4 5.55 13.69 -26.06
CA ILE A 4 6.97 13.30 -25.92
C ILE A 4 7.04 11.93 -25.25
N LEU A 5 6.30 11.73 -24.16
CA LEU A 5 6.26 10.44 -23.44
C LEU A 5 5.82 9.28 -24.35
N VAL A 6 4.80 9.50 -25.18
CA VAL A 6 4.35 8.49 -26.16
C VAL A 6 5.40 8.23 -27.24
N LYS A 7 6.10 9.27 -27.71
CA LYS A 7 7.18 9.14 -28.71
C LYS A 7 8.35 8.31 -28.16
N GLU A 8 8.71 8.54 -26.90
CA GLU A 8 9.78 7.81 -26.19
C GLU A 8 9.31 6.44 -25.64
N LYS A 9 8.05 6.04 -25.89
CA LYS A 9 7.44 4.78 -25.40
C LYS A 9 7.44 4.63 -23.88
N TRP A 10 7.32 5.75 -23.15
CA TRP A 10 7.26 5.71 -21.69
C TRP A 10 5.85 5.42 -21.19
N HIS A 11 5.78 4.62 -20.13
CA HIS A 11 4.56 4.19 -19.47
C HIS A 11 4.46 4.78 -18.06
N PRO A 12 3.25 5.09 -17.57
CA PRO A 12 3.06 5.60 -16.23
C PRO A 12 3.08 4.45 -15.20
N PHE A 13 4.02 4.50 -14.27
CA PHE A 13 4.13 3.60 -13.13
C PHE A 13 3.70 4.32 -11.85
N LYS A 14 2.99 3.59 -10.98
CA LYS A 14 2.57 4.08 -9.66
C LYS A 14 3.60 3.66 -8.62
N ILE A 15 3.95 4.59 -7.73
CA ILE A 15 4.83 4.30 -6.59
C ILE A 15 4.15 3.25 -5.70
N LYS A 16 4.93 2.26 -5.26
CA LYS A 16 4.52 1.39 -4.15
C LYS A 16 5.01 2.00 -2.85
N ILE A 17 4.09 2.41 -2.01
CA ILE A 17 4.41 2.84 -0.65
C ILE A 17 4.28 1.61 0.23
N THR A 18 5.35 1.29 0.93
CA THR A 18 5.42 0.11 1.79
C THR A 18 5.85 0.54 3.17
N GLN A 19 5.24 -0.04 4.19
CA GLN A 19 5.71 0.10 5.56
C GLN A 19 7.03 -0.67 5.73
N GLU A 20 7.96 -0.08 6.46
CA GLU A 20 9.17 -0.77 6.89
C GLU A 20 8.79 -1.84 7.93
N LEU A 21 9.22 -3.08 7.70
CA LEU A 21 8.99 -4.19 8.61
C LEU A 21 10.24 -4.42 9.44
N SER A 22 10.06 -4.55 10.76
CA SER A 22 11.09 -5.03 11.67
C SER A 22 11.23 -6.55 11.58
N GLU A 23 12.34 -7.08 12.09
CA GLU A 23 12.68 -8.52 11.99
C GLU A 23 11.56 -9.43 12.51
N GLY A 24 10.90 -9.06 13.61
CA GLY A 24 9.82 -9.85 14.20
C GLY A 24 8.43 -9.64 13.58
N ASP A 25 8.27 -8.70 12.66
CA ASP A 25 6.94 -8.40 12.09
C ASP A 25 6.50 -9.48 11.10
N PHE A 26 7.43 -10.17 10.45
CA PHE A 26 7.09 -11.27 9.54
C PHE A 26 6.41 -12.40 10.29
N ASP A 27 6.99 -12.85 11.40
CA ASP A 27 6.44 -13.94 12.21
C ASP A 27 5.10 -13.55 12.82
N ARG A 28 5.01 -12.37 13.44
CA ARG A 28 3.74 -11.87 14.02
C ARG A 28 2.62 -11.76 13.00
N ARG A 29 2.92 -11.34 11.77
CA ARG A 29 1.92 -11.24 10.70
C ARG A 29 1.45 -12.60 10.23
N ASN A 30 2.34 -13.59 10.16
CA ASN A 30 1.96 -14.96 9.84
C ASN A 30 1.10 -15.58 10.96
N GLU A 31 1.52 -15.44 12.21
CA GLU A 31 0.78 -15.91 13.38
C GLU A 31 -0.63 -15.31 13.44
N PHE A 32 -0.75 -13.99 13.23
CA PHE A 32 -2.05 -13.33 13.14
C PHE A 32 -2.94 -13.91 12.02
N CYS A 33 -2.37 -14.17 10.84
CA CYS A 33 -3.12 -14.77 9.74
C CYS A 33 -3.60 -16.18 10.10
N ASP A 34 -2.73 -17.01 10.67
CA ASP A 34 -3.07 -18.38 11.06
C ASP A 34 -4.18 -18.40 12.12
N GLU A 35 -4.10 -17.52 13.12
CA GLU A 35 -5.15 -17.37 14.14
C GLU A 35 -6.48 -16.93 13.54
N MET A 36 -6.48 -15.91 12.67
CA MET A 36 -7.70 -15.41 12.03
C MET A 36 -8.34 -16.45 11.12
N MET A 37 -7.54 -17.28 10.44
CA MET A 37 -8.03 -18.40 9.64
C MET A 37 -8.66 -19.48 10.52
N CYS A 38 -8.06 -19.83 11.65
CA CYS A 38 -8.66 -20.78 12.59
C CYS A 38 -10.02 -20.27 13.12
N GLN A 39 -10.11 -18.99 13.49
CA GLN A 39 -11.36 -18.38 13.95
C GLN A 39 -12.46 -18.41 12.88
N TYR A 40 -12.08 -18.23 11.61
CA TYR A 40 -13.00 -18.33 10.48
C TYR A 40 -13.46 -19.77 10.24
N ASP A 41 -12.55 -20.74 10.29
CA ASP A 41 -12.90 -22.16 10.10
C ASP A 41 -13.84 -22.68 11.21
N ASP A 42 -13.68 -22.18 12.43
CA ASP A 42 -14.58 -22.48 13.55
C ASP A 42 -15.94 -21.77 13.42
N ASN A 43 -15.96 -20.54 12.87
CA ASN A 43 -17.17 -19.76 12.63
C ASN A 43 -17.03 -18.91 11.36
N ASN A 44 -17.65 -19.35 10.27
CA ASN A 44 -17.61 -18.65 8.99
C ASN A 44 -18.14 -17.20 9.03
N ASN A 45 -18.89 -16.82 10.06
CA ASN A 45 -19.40 -15.44 10.21
C ASN A 45 -18.54 -14.59 11.16
N PHE A 46 -17.37 -15.08 11.59
CA PHE A 46 -16.51 -14.39 12.55
C PHE A 46 -16.19 -12.95 12.13
N PHE A 47 -15.81 -12.74 10.86
CA PHE A 47 -15.48 -11.42 10.34
C PHE A 47 -16.66 -10.44 10.28
N ASP A 48 -17.91 -10.93 10.20
CA ASP A 48 -19.10 -10.07 10.19
C ASP A 48 -19.31 -9.34 11.53
N HIS A 49 -18.66 -9.82 12.58
CA HIS A 49 -18.74 -9.25 13.93
C HIS A 49 -17.57 -8.31 14.23
N ILE A 50 -16.65 -8.09 13.28
CA ILE A 50 -15.50 -7.20 13.44
C ILE A 50 -15.80 -5.85 12.82
N ILE A 51 -15.66 -4.78 13.61
CA ILE A 51 -15.70 -3.41 13.13
C ILE A 51 -14.28 -2.86 13.16
N PHE A 52 -13.71 -2.63 11.98
CA PHE A 52 -12.43 -1.97 11.85
C PHE A 52 -12.61 -0.45 11.91
N SER A 53 -11.73 0.21 12.65
CA SER A 53 -11.63 1.66 12.71
C SER A 53 -10.18 2.07 12.54
N ASP A 54 -9.94 3.19 11.85
CA ASP A 54 -8.62 3.77 11.66
C ASP A 54 -8.73 5.29 11.70
N GLU A 55 -7.61 5.96 11.97
CA GLU A 55 -7.50 7.42 11.94
C GLU A 55 -6.76 7.84 10.65
N ALA A 56 -7.27 8.89 9.99
CA ALA A 56 -6.63 9.44 8.81
C ALA A 56 -6.45 10.96 8.96
N SER A 57 -5.23 11.41 8.74
CA SER A 57 -4.87 12.83 8.73
C SER A 57 -5.01 13.42 7.33
N PHE A 58 -5.68 14.57 7.22
CA PHE A 58 -5.86 15.31 5.97
C PHE A 58 -5.29 16.72 6.11
N GLU A 59 -4.34 17.10 5.24
CA GLU A 59 -3.77 18.44 5.22
C GLU A 59 -4.40 19.30 4.11
N LEU A 60 -4.82 20.52 4.46
CA LEU A 60 -5.43 21.49 3.53
C LEU A 60 -4.41 22.21 2.61
N ASN A 61 -3.13 22.08 2.91
CA ASN A 61 -2.02 22.75 2.21
C ASN A 61 -1.62 22.05 0.89
N GLY A 62 -2.24 20.92 0.54
CA GLY A 62 -1.98 20.22 -0.71
C GLY A 62 -0.65 19.46 -0.76
N VAL A 63 -0.11 19.03 0.39
CA VAL A 63 0.92 17.98 0.39
C VAL A 63 0.47 16.86 -0.55
N VAL A 64 1.34 16.56 -1.52
CA VAL A 64 1.06 15.79 -2.73
C VAL A 64 0.13 14.62 -2.44
N ASN A 65 -1.07 14.65 -3.02
CA ASN A 65 -1.95 13.49 -3.00
C ASN A 65 -1.18 12.32 -3.63
N GLN A 66 -0.75 11.39 -2.78
CA GLN A 66 0.16 10.29 -3.14
C GLN A 66 -0.48 9.37 -4.19
N HIS A 67 -1.81 9.39 -4.34
CA HIS A 67 -2.53 8.70 -5.41
C HIS A 67 -2.21 9.25 -6.81
N ASN A 68 -1.80 10.52 -6.90
CA ASN A 68 -1.46 11.17 -8.17
C ASN A 68 0.04 11.07 -8.51
N CYS A 69 0.87 10.46 -7.65
CA CYS A 69 2.29 10.33 -7.92
C CYS A 69 2.54 9.20 -8.93
N ARG A 70 2.85 9.59 -10.18
CA ARG A 70 3.17 8.69 -11.28
C ARG A 70 4.49 9.07 -11.91
N TYR A 71 5.27 8.06 -12.25
CA TYR A 71 6.54 8.22 -12.94
C TYR A 71 6.47 7.60 -14.32
N TRP A 72 7.10 8.25 -15.27
CA TRP A 72 7.10 7.81 -16.65
C TRP A 72 8.47 7.25 -16.99
N SER A 73 8.50 6.00 -17.43
CA SER A 73 9.72 5.26 -17.75
C SER A 73 9.41 4.27 -18.87
N ASP A 74 10.41 3.88 -19.65
CA ASP A 74 10.31 2.80 -20.61
C ASP A 74 10.31 1.42 -19.93
N GLU A 75 10.99 1.29 -18.79
CA GLU A 75 10.98 0.10 -17.95
C GLU A 75 10.34 0.35 -16.58
N ASN A 76 9.78 -0.70 -15.96
CA ASN A 76 9.22 -0.61 -14.61
C ASN A 76 10.36 -0.40 -13.60
N PRO A 77 10.44 0.76 -12.93
CA PRO A 77 11.56 1.05 -12.06
C PRO A 77 11.41 0.40 -10.67
N TYR A 78 10.32 -0.34 -10.42
CA TYR A 78 10.00 -0.99 -9.15
C TYR A 78 10.12 -0.06 -7.94
N TRP A 79 9.80 1.23 -8.12
CA TRP A 79 10.00 2.22 -7.08
C TRP A 79 9.13 1.94 -5.86
N MET A 80 9.83 1.60 -4.79
CA MET A 80 9.30 1.44 -3.45
C MET A 80 9.81 2.60 -2.61
N ARG A 81 8.90 3.23 -1.87
CA ARG A 81 9.25 4.29 -0.93
C ARG A 81 8.74 3.90 0.45
N SER A 82 9.65 3.77 1.40
CA SER A 82 9.30 3.84 2.82
C SER A 82 8.90 5.28 3.11
N ILE A 83 7.66 5.47 3.54
CA ILE A 83 7.20 6.76 4.06
C ILE A 83 6.91 6.51 5.54
N ARG A 84 7.54 7.28 6.42
CA ARG A 84 7.08 7.38 7.80
C ARG A 84 5.71 8.04 7.75
N MET A 85 4.66 7.28 7.97
CA MET A 85 3.39 7.88 8.36
C MET A 85 3.67 8.52 9.73
N GLN A 86 3.48 9.85 9.79
CA GLN A 86 3.72 10.65 10.98
C GLN A 86 2.67 10.34 12.05
#